data_AF-A0A1Z1W331-F1
#
_entry.id   AF-A0A1Z1W331-F1
#
_cell.length_a   1.000
_cell.length_b   1.000
_cell.length_c   1.000
_cell.angle_alpha   90.00
_cell.angle_beta   90.00
_cell.angle_gamma   90.00
#
_symmetry.space_group_name_H-M   'P 1'
#
loop_
_entity.id
_entity.type
_entity.pdbx_description
1 polymer ?
#
loop_
_entity_poly.entity_id
_entity_poly.type
_entity_poly.pdbx_seq_one_letter_code
_entity_poly.pdbx_strand_id
1 'polypeptide(L)'
;MIAAGAAGIHYEDQLASEKKCGHLGGKVLVPTAQHVRTLNAARLAADIADVPTLIVARTDALAANLLTSDVDERDAQFVTGERTAEGFYRVQNGMAPVIARGLAYAPYADLIWVETGTPDLAQAREFAEAIHAEHPDQMLAYNCSPSFNWKAALDDDQIAKFQRELGAMGYKFQFITLAGFHSLNHGMFDLARGYAEHGMTAYVDLQEKEFAAQEHGFTAVKHQREVGTGYFDLVSTAVNPASSTTALSGSTEEEQFH
;
A
#
# COMPACT_ATOMS: atom_id res chain seq x y z
N MET A 1 9.84 -2.65 -12.14
CA MET A 1 9.11 -1.52 -11.54
C MET A 1 9.33 -0.23 -12.30
N ILE A 2 10.56 0.30 -12.38
CA ILE A 2 10.86 1.53 -13.14
C ILE A 2 10.37 1.47 -14.60
N ALA A 3 10.74 0.40 -15.33
CA ALA A 3 10.30 0.22 -16.73
C ALA A 3 8.77 0.16 -16.91
N ALA A 4 8.02 -0.13 -15.85
CA ALA A 4 6.56 -0.15 -15.85
C ALA A 4 5.93 1.18 -15.41
N GLY A 5 6.73 2.23 -15.13
CA GLY A 5 6.25 3.56 -14.75
C GLY A 5 5.97 3.77 -13.26
N ALA A 6 6.50 2.94 -12.37
CA ALA A 6 6.31 3.13 -10.93
C ALA A 6 7.03 4.40 -10.41
N ALA A 7 6.30 5.27 -9.71
CA ALA A 7 6.84 6.51 -9.12
C ALA A 7 7.67 6.28 -7.85
N GLY A 8 7.34 5.24 -7.08
CA GLY A 8 8.05 4.86 -5.87
C GLY A 8 7.94 3.36 -5.58
N ILE A 9 8.91 2.84 -4.85
CA ILE A 9 9.00 1.41 -4.51
C ILE A 9 9.39 1.29 -3.05
N HIS A 10 8.67 0.44 -2.31
CA HIS A 10 9.04 0.12 -0.94
C HIS A 10 9.82 -1.20 -0.86
N TYR A 11 10.74 -1.28 0.10
CA TYR A 11 11.52 -2.46 0.42
C TYR A 11 11.45 -2.69 1.92
N GLU A 12 11.37 -3.95 2.35
CA GLU A 12 11.28 -4.30 3.77
C GLU A 12 12.49 -5.11 4.25
N ASP A 13 12.81 -5.02 5.54
CA ASP A 13 13.97 -5.66 6.16
C ASP A 13 13.71 -7.11 6.61
N GLN A 14 12.86 -7.83 5.88
CA GLN A 14 12.62 -9.26 6.08
C GLN A 14 13.52 -10.14 5.22
N LEU A 15 13.77 -11.36 5.70
CA LEU A 15 14.39 -12.43 4.92
C LEU A 15 13.44 -12.87 3.79
N ALA A 16 13.86 -12.69 2.54
CA ALA A 16 13.01 -12.96 1.38
C ALA A 16 12.47 -14.41 1.33
N SER A 17 13.28 -15.41 1.72
CA SER A 17 12.85 -16.82 1.73
C SER A 17 11.79 -17.12 2.78
N GLU A 18 11.61 -16.24 3.77
CA GLU A 18 10.64 -16.37 4.85
C GLU A 18 9.72 -15.16 4.98
N LYS A 19 9.55 -14.38 3.89
CA LYS A 19 8.72 -13.17 3.89
C LYS A 19 7.30 -13.48 4.34
N LYS A 20 6.75 -12.64 5.23
CA LYS A 20 5.34 -12.70 5.64
C LYS A 20 4.66 -11.33 5.47
N CYS A 21 3.33 -11.32 5.43
CA CYS A 21 2.59 -10.07 5.67
C CYS A 21 2.96 -9.52 7.06
N GLY A 22 3.08 -8.21 7.21
CA GLY A 22 3.55 -7.61 8.45
C GLY A 22 2.66 -7.85 9.67
N HIS A 23 1.40 -8.22 9.44
CA HIS A 23 0.41 -8.57 10.46
C HIS A 23 0.35 -10.08 10.75
N LEU A 24 1.27 -10.88 10.18
CA LEU A 24 1.42 -12.30 10.48
C LEU A 24 2.61 -12.54 11.42
N GLY A 25 2.55 -13.65 12.16
CA GLY A 25 3.68 -14.14 12.96
C GLY A 25 4.78 -14.78 12.10
N GLY A 26 5.91 -15.11 12.73
CA GLY A 26 7.01 -15.83 12.07
C GLY A 26 7.85 -14.99 11.11
N LYS A 27 7.88 -13.67 11.29
CA LYS A 27 8.74 -12.75 10.53
C LYS A 27 10.19 -12.90 10.95
N VAL A 28 11.09 -12.97 9.98
CA VAL A 28 12.54 -13.06 10.18
C VAL A 28 13.19 -11.83 9.59
N LEU A 29 13.89 -11.05 10.40
CA LEU A 29 14.65 -9.88 9.97
C LEU A 29 15.97 -10.26 9.30
N VAL A 30 16.43 -9.40 8.40
CA VAL A 30 17.84 -9.37 7.97
C VAL A 30 18.63 -8.36 8.80
N PRO A 31 19.97 -8.45 8.86
CA PRO A 31 20.79 -7.44 9.52
C PRO A 31 20.55 -6.05 8.92
N THR A 32 20.68 -5.02 9.74
CA THR A 32 20.51 -3.61 9.35
C THR A 32 21.38 -3.27 8.13
N ALA A 33 22.65 -3.68 8.12
CA ALA A 33 23.55 -3.50 6.97
C ALA A 33 23.07 -4.20 5.69
N GLN A 34 22.41 -5.35 5.80
CA GLN A 34 21.86 -6.03 4.63
C GLN A 34 20.70 -5.26 4.04
N HIS A 35 19.82 -4.68 4.87
CA HIS A 35 18.73 -3.85 4.34
C HIS A 35 19.23 -2.54 3.75
N VAL A 36 20.23 -1.88 4.36
CA VAL A 36 20.91 -0.72 3.76
C VAL A 36 21.51 -1.07 2.39
N ARG A 37 22.08 -2.26 2.21
CA ARG A 37 22.56 -2.73 0.90
C ARG A 37 21.41 -2.88 -0.10
N THR A 38 20.25 -3.37 0.32
CA THR A 38 19.04 -3.43 -0.53
C THR A 38 18.60 -2.04 -0.98
N LEU A 39 18.55 -1.06 -0.07
CA LEU A 39 18.16 0.31 -0.38
C LEU A 39 19.15 0.97 -1.36
N ASN A 40 20.45 0.79 -1.15
CA ASN A 40 21.47 1.27 -2.09
C ASN A 40 21.37 0.60 -3.47
N ALA A 41 21.06 -0.70 -3.53
CA ALA A 41 20.82 -1.38 -4.81
C ALA A 41 19.59 -0.81 -5.53
N ALA A 42 18.53 -0.47 -4.80
CA ALA A 42 17.35 0.19 -5.35
C ALA A 42 17.67 1.60 -5.87
N ARG A 43 18.48 2.38 -5.14
CA ARG A 43 18.94 3.70 -5.59
C ARG A 43 19.80 3.59 -6.83
N LEU A 44 20.79 2.69 -6.85
CA LEU A 44 21.61 2.44 -8.03
C LEU A 44 20.76 2.07 -9.26
N ALA A 45 19.70 1.28 -9.09
CA ALA A 45 18.80 0.94 -10.20
C ALA A 45 18.04 2.17 -10.73
N ALA A 46 17.62 3.09 -9.84
CA ALA A 46 16.99 4.35 -10.23
C ALA A 46 17.98 5.28 -10.94
N ASP A 47 19.21 5.40 -10.41
CA ASP A 47 20.27 6.24 -10.98
C ASP A 47 20.68 5.74 -12.38
N ILE A 48 20.85 4.42 -12.57
CA ILE A 48 21.15 3.83 -13.88
C ILE A 48 20.02 4.08 -14.88
N ALA A 49 18.77 4.07 -14.41
CA ALA A 49 17.61 4.34 -15.24
C ALA A 49 17.35 5.85 -15.46
N ASP A 50 18.18 6.72 -14.88
CA ASP A 50 18.09 8.19 -14.95
C ASP A 50 16.70 8.73 -14.58
N VAL A 51 16.13 8.20 -13.49
CA VAL A 51 14.82 8.64 -12.97
C VAL A 51 14.84 8.84 -11.46
N PRO A 52 14.16 9.87 -10.93
CA PRO A 52 14.11 10.16 -9.49
C PRO A 52 13.06 9.29 -8.78
N THR A 53 13.14 7.97 -8.91
CA THR A 53 12.21 7.05 -8.24
C THR A 53 12.34 7.17 -6.72
N LEU A 54 11.19 7.29 -6.04
CA LEU A 54 11.11 7.36 -4.59
C LEU A 54 11.37 5.98 -3.97
N ILE A 55 12.20 5.92 -2.94
CA ILE A 55 12.51 4.71 -2.18
C ILE A 55 11.89 4.81 -0.79
N VAL A 56 11.08 3.80 -0.44
CA VAL A 56 10.47 3.70 0.90
C VAL A 56 11.11 2.55 1.67
N ALA A 57 11.79 2.85 2.77
CA ALA A 57 12.33 1.82 3.65
C ALA A 57 11.27 1.40 4.68
N ARG A 58 10.93 0.11 4.69
CA ARG A 58 9.99 -0.48 5.64
C ARG A 58 10.75 -1.32 6.67
N THR A 59 10.44 -1.14 7.95
CA THR A 59 10.89 -2.07 9.00
C THR A 59 9.73 -2.87 9.59
N ASP A 60 9.99 -4.16 9.81
CA ASP A 60 9.06 -5.10 10.44
C ASP A 60 9.44 -5.44 11.91
N ALA A 61 10.43 -4.75 12.46
CA ALA A 61 11.02 -5.00 13.78
C ALA A 61 10.08 -4.78 14.97
N LEU A 62 8.91 -4.16 14.77
CA LEU A 62 7.94 -3.98 15.85
C LEU A 62 7.39 -5.32 16.35
N ALA A 63 7.19 -6.27 15.43
CA ALA A 63 6.58 -7.58 15.73
C ALA A 63 7.48 -8.78 15.37
N ALA A 64 8.54 -8.59 14.56
CA ALA A 64 9.45 -9.66 14.22
C ALA A 64 10.34 -10.05 15.41
N ASN A 65 10.33 -11.32 15.79
CA ASN A 65 11.09 -11.85 16.93
C ASN A 65 12.22 -12.81 16.50
N LEU A 66 12.57 -12.80 15.22
CA LEU A 66 13.67 -13.57 14.64
C LEU A 66 14.57 -12.67 13.79
N LEU A 67 15.86 -12.96 13.78
CA LEU A 67 16.90 -12.30 12.99
C LEU A 67 17.84 -13.36 12.39
N THR A 68 18.24 -13.19 11.14
CA THR A 68 19.12 -14.15 10.46
C THR A 68 20.53 -14.22 11.03
N SER A 69 21.10 -13.10 11.48
CA SER A 69 22.45 -13.04 12.04
C SER A 69 22.63 -11.82 12.95
N ASP A 70 23.41 -11.98 14.01
CA ASP A 70 23.85 -10.95 14.96
C ASP A 70 25.14 -10.22 14.51
N VAL A 71 25.54 -10.36 13.25
CA VAL A 71 26.80 -9.80 12.72
C VAL A 71 26.89 -8.27 12.76
N ASP A 72 25.74 -7.58 12.84
CA ASP A 72 25.66 -6.13 12.88
C ASP A 72 25.50 -5.67 14.33
N GLU A 73 26.48 -4.91 14.83
CA GLU A 73 26.48 -4.43 16.23
C GLU A 73 25.24 -3.60 16.58
N ARG A 74 24.63 -2.94 15.59
CA ARG A 74 23.37 -2.18 15.79
C ARG A 74 22.20 -3.09 16.12
N ASP A 75 22.22 -4.33 15.64
CA ASP A 75 21.20 -5.35 15.91
C ASP A 75 21.56 -6.20 17.14
N ALA A 76 22.85 -6.42 17.39
CA ALA A 76 23.35 -7.28 18.46
C ALA A 76 22.79 -6.90 19.84
N GLN A 77 22.55 -5.61 20.09
CA GLN A 77 21.95 -5.12 21.34
C GLN A 77 20.52 -5.64 21.60
N PHE A 78 19.80 -6.08 20.56
CA PHE A 78 18.44 -6.61 20.66
C PHE A 78 18.38 -8.14 20.65
N VAL A 79 19.51 -8.82 20.43
CA VAL A 79 19.59 -10.28 20.38
C VAL A 79 19.55 -10.86 21.80
N THR A 80 18.74 -11.90 22.02
CA THR A 80 18.60 -12.51 23.36
C THR A 80 19.69 -13.52 23.69
N GLY A 81 20.46 -13.97 22.68
CA GLY A 81 21.44 -15.05 22.77
C GLY A 81 20.88 -16.44 22.42
N GLU A 82 19.56 -16.58 22.28
CA GLU A 82 18.93 -17.85 21.88
C GLU A 82 18.86 -18.00 20.36
N ARG A 83 18.94 -19.26 19.88
CA ARG A 83 18.75 -19.60 18.48
C ARG A 83 17.65 -20.64 18.27
N THR A 84 16.97 -20.59 17.13
CA THR A 84 16.01 -21.60 16.69
C THR A 84 16.70 -22.81 16.07
N ALA A 85 15.95 -23.87 15.76
CA ALA A 85 16.48 -25.08 15.12
C ALA A 85 17.02 -24.81 13.69
N GLU A 86 16.43 -23.86 12.98
CA GLU A 86 16.87 -23.36 11.68
C GLU A 86 18.13 -22.47 11.80
N GLY A 87 18.47 -22.08 13.03
CA GLY A 87 19.63 -21.25 13.33
C GLY A 87 19.35 -19.74 13.36
N PHE A 88 18.11 -19.28 13.34
CA PHE A 88 17.80 -17.85 13.49
C PHE A 88 18.00 -17.41 14.94
N TYR A 89 18.45 -16.18 15.13
CA TYR A 89 18.56 -15.55 16.45
C TYR A 89 17.20 -15.05 16.90
N ARG A 90 16.90 -15.25 18.19
CA ARG A 90 15.77 -14.58 18.85
C ARG A 90 16.15 -13.14 19.15
N VAL A 91 15.23 -12.22 18.88
CA VAL A 91 15.40 -10.78 19.14
C VAL A 91 14.24 -10.22 19.94
N GLN A 92 14.54 -9.20 20.74
CA GLN A 92 13.55 -8.36 21.40
C GLN A 92 12.92 -7.45 20.34
N ASN A 93 11.64 -7.66 20.06
CA ASN A 93 10.86 -6.80 19.18
C ASN A 93 10.32 -5.57 19.94
N GLY A 94 9.95 -4.50 19.23
CA GLY A 94 9.33 -3.32 19.84
C GLY A 94 9.81 -2.02 19.23
N MET A 95 9.55 -0.90 19.91
CA MET A 95 9.83 0.43 19.37
C MET A 95 11.34 0.75 19.32
N ALA A 96 12.12 0.28 20.29
CA ALA A 96 13.56 0.50 20.32
C ALA A 96 14.30 0.01 19.05
N PRO A 97 14.14 -1.27 18.60
CA PRO A 97 14.77 -1.71 17.36
C PRO A 97 14.17 -1.03 16.11
N VAL A 98 12.89 -0.65 16.15
CA VAL A 98 12.23 0.10 15.07
C VAL A 98 12.87 1.47 14.86
N ILE A 99 13.05 2.25 15.94
CA ILE A 99 13.70 3.56 15.90
C ILE A 99 15.15 3.41 15.43
N ALA A 100 15.91 2.48 16.02
CA ALA A 100 17.31 2.25 15.65
C ALA A 100 17.47 1.93 14.16
N ARG A 101 16.60 1.07 13.61
CA ARG A 101 16.58 0.73 12.19
C ARG A 101 16.12 1.90 11.32
N GLY A 102 15.07 2.61 11.72
CA GLY A 102 14.61 3.81 11.02
C GLY A 102 15.71 4.86 10.87
N LEU A 103 16.41 5.19 11.96
CA LEU A 103 17.57 6.09 11.92
C LEU A 103 18.68 5.59 10.99
N ALA A 104 18.97 4.28 11.02
CA ALA A 104 19.98 3.69 10.14
C ALA A 104 19.58 3.72 8.64
N TYR A 105 18.28 3.70 8.34
CA TYR A 105 17.76 3.68 6.96
C TYR A 105 17.51 5.07 6.39
N ALA A 106 17.31 6.10 7.23
CA ALA A 106 16.97 7.47 6.82
C ALA A 106 17.90 8.04 5.71
N PRO A 107 19.23 7.89 5.77
CA PRO A 107 20.11 8.42 4.71
C PRO A 107 19.94 7.74 3.34
N TYR A 108 19.23 6.61 3.28
CA TYR A 108 19.09 5.76 2.09
C TYR A 108 17.65 5.66 1.59
N ALA A 109 16.71 6.40 2.18
CA ALA A 109 15.28 6.30 1.88
C ALA A 109 14.62 7.67 1.85
N ASP A 110 13.78 7.90 0.84
CA ASP A 110 13.00 9.13 0.73
C ASP A 110 11.84 9.13 1.74
N LEU A 111 11.29 7.95 2.06
CA LEU A 111 10.31 7.77 3.14
C LEU A 111 10.65 6.57 4.01
N ILE A 112 10.25 6.62 5.30
CA ILE A 112 10.34 5.48 6.22
C ILE A 112 8.94 5.04 6.65
N TRP A 113 8.74 3.73 6.70
CA TRP A 113 7.50 3.08 7.10
C TRP A 113 7.78 2.04 8.20
N VAL A 114 6.98 2.06 9.26
CA VAL A 114 6.93 1.00 10.27
C VAL A 114 5.64 0.22 10.12
N GLU A 115 5.73 -1.11 10.06
CA GLU A 115 4.52 -1.92 10.20
C GLU A 115 4.09 -1.99 11.67
N THR A 116 2.83 -1.64 11.95
CA THR A 116 2.25 -1.64 13.30
C THR A 116 1.26 -2.79 13.52
N GLY A 117 1.02 -3.13 14.79
CA GLY A 117 0.04 -4.16 15.17
C GLY A 117 -1.39 -3.61 15.38
N THR A 118 -1.51 -2.30 15.63
CA THR A 118 -2.76 -1.59 15.90
C THR A 118 -2.71 -0.18 15.28
N PRO A 119 -3.88 0.44 15.00
CA PRO A 119 -3.95 1.83 14.56
C PRO A 119 -3.79 2.76 15.77
N ASP A 120 -2.54 3.02 16.18
CA ASP A 120 -2.21 3.79 17.39
C ASP A 120 -1.45 5.08 17.04
N LEU A 121 -2.08 6.23 17.32
CA LEU A 121 -1.50 7.56 17.08
C LEU A 121 -0.38 7.93 18.06
N ALA A 122 -0.38 7.38 19.28
CA ALA A 122 0.68 7.64 20.25
C ALA A 122 1.95 6.90 19.83
N GLN A 123 1.82 5.64 19.40
CA GLN A 123 2.94 4.88 18.83
C GLN A 123 3.48 5.54 17.56
N ALA A 124 2.61 6.05 16.69
CA ALA A 124 3.01 6.79 15.49
C ALA A 124 3.78 8.06 15.84
N ARG A 125 3.33 8.80 16.86
CA ARG A 125 3.99 10.01 17.35
C ARG A 125 5.38 9.70 17.92
N GLU A 126 5.50 8.67 18.75
CA GLU A 126 6.78 8.26 19.35
C GLU A 126 7.83 7.99 18.27
N PHE A 127 7.46 7.24 17.24
CA PHE A 127 8.37 6.97 16.11
C PHE A 127 8.72 8.24 15.34
N ALA A 128 7.73 9.06 14.99
CA ALA A 128 7.95 10.29 14.23
C ALA A 128 8.88 11.26 14.96
N GLU A 129 8.64 11.52 16.25
CA GLU A 129 9.46 12.40 17.07
C GLU A 129 10.90 11.91 17.17
N ALA A 130 11.11 10.59 17.32
CA ALA A 130 12.44 10.00 17.39
C ALA A 130 13.21 10.11 16.06
N ILE A 131 12.55 9.91 14.92
CA ILE A 131 13.18 10.07 13.60
C ILE A 131 13.47 11.55 13.33
N HIS A 132 12.54 12.44 13.60
CA HIS A 132 12.69 13.88 13.34
C HIS A 132 13.68 14.58 14.26
N ALA A 133 14.00 14.00 15.43
CA ALA A 133 15.08 14.51 16.28
C ALA A 133 16.44 14.49 15.58
N GLU A 134 16.71 13.47 14.77
CA GLU A 134 17.98 13.29 14.04
C GLU A 134 17.87 13.66 12.55
N HIS A 135 16.68 13.48 11.96
CA HIS A 135 16.38 13.76 10.56
C HIS A 135 15.08 14.59 10.42
N PRO A 136 15.13 15.91 10.71
CA PRO A 136 13.93 16.76 10.83
C PRO A 136 13.01 16.78 9.61
N ASP A 137 13.57 16.61 8.41
CA ASP A 137 12.83 16.67 7.14
C ASP A 137 12.43 15.29 6.60
N GLN A 138 12.71 14.20 7.34
CA GLN A 138 12.42 12.84 6.89
C GLN A 138 10.90 12.63 6.73
N MET A 139 10.46 12.35 5.50
CA MET A 139 9.07 11.97 5.25
C MET A 139 8.81 10.55 5.77
N LEU A 140 7.60 10.34 6.27
CA LEU A 140 7.16 9.03 6.78
C LEU A 140 5.97 8.50 5.97
N ALA A 141 5.77 7.19 6.02
CA ALA A 141 4.63 6.52 5.42
C ALA A 141 3.90 5.62 6.43
N TYR A 142 2.57 5.55 6.32
CA TYR A 142 1.72 4.81 7.24
C TYR A 142 0.74 3.90 6.51
N ASN A 143 0.70 2.63 6.92
CA ASN A 143 -0.27 1.65 6.45
C ASN A 143 -1.54 1.70 7.32
N CYS A 144 -2.61 2.28 6.78
CA CYS A 144 -3.95 2.22 7.35
C CYS A 144 -4.55 0.83 7.07
N SER A 145 -3.99 -0.20 7.73
CA SER A 145 -4.19 -1.60 7.38
C SER A 145 -5.63 -2.09 7.59
N PRO A 146 -6.23 -2.80 6.61
CA PRO A 146 -7.47 -3.56 6.83
C PRO A 146 -7.31 -4.78 7.73
N SER A 147 -6.08 -5.19 8.06
CA SER A 147 -5.84 -6.21 9.07
C SER A 147 -6.14 -5.71 10.50
N PHE A 148 -6.35 -4.41 10.68
CA PHE A 148 -6.87 -3.86 11.93
C PHE A 148 -8.39 -3.99 12.01
N ASN A 149 -8.90 -4.38 13.17
CA ASN A 149 -10.31 -4.17 13.49
C ASN A 149 -10.49 -2.73 14.01
N TRP A 150 -10.70 -1.78 13.09
CA TRP A 150 -10.73 -0.34 13.37
C TRP A 150 -11.72 0.05 14.47
N LYS A 151 -12.97 -0.43 14.41
CA LYS A 151 -14.01 -0.12 15.40
C LYS A 151 -13.83 -0.81 16.74
N ALA A 152 -13.03 -1.87 16.80
CA ALA A 152 -12.63 -2.46 18.07
C ALA A 152 -11.48 -1.70 18.73
N ALA A 153 -10.66 -0.99 17.94
CA ALA A 153 -9.50 -0.26 18.43
C ALA A 153 -9.77 1.21 18.72
N LEU A 154 -10.66 1.85 17.96
CA LEU A 154 -10.88 3.30 17.94
C LEU A 154 -12.37 3.65 17.86
N ASP A 155 -12.73 4.80 18.43
CA ASP A 155 -14.03 5.43 18.24
C ASP A 155 -14.14 6.21 16.92
N ASP A 156 -15.35 6.68 16.60
CA ASP A 156 -15.67 7.33 15.32
C ASP A 156 -14.94 8.66 15.15
N ASP A 157 -14.77 9.44 16.23
CA ASP A 157 -14.07 10.72 16.20
C ASP A 157 -12.57 10.51 15.99
N GLN A 158 -11.99 9.47 16.59
CA GLN A 158 -10.61 9.04 16.38
C GLN A 158 -10.39 8.57 14.94
N ILE A 159 -11.27 7.73 14.40
CA ILE A 159 -11.19 7.25 13.02
C ILE A 159 -11.26 8.43 12.04
N ALA A 160 -12.22 9.34 12.22
CA ALA A 160 -12.43 10.48 11.34
C ALA A 160 -11.21 11.42 11.27
N LYS A 161 -10.46 11.59 12.37
CA LYS A 161 -9.25 12.44 12.40
C LYS A 161 -7.95 11.68 12.14
N PHE A 162 -7.95 10.36 12.10
CA PHE A 162 -6.75 9.52 12.15
C PHE A 162 -5.67 9.95 11.13
N GLN A 163 -6.04 10.05 9.84
CA GLN A 163 -5.12 10.41 8.78
C GLN A 163 -4.62 11.87 8.86
N ARG A 164 -5.47 12.78 9.35
CA ARG A 164 -5.12 14.19 9.54
C ARG A 164 -4.07 14.33 10.64
N GLU A 165 -4.25 13.64 11.76
CA GLU A 165 -3.28 13.63 12.86
C GLU A 165 -1.95 13.01 12.41
N LEU A 166 -1.97 11.89 11.69
CA LEU A 166 -0.76 11.30 11.07
C LEU A 166 -0.05 12.29 10.14
N GLY A 167 -0.80 13.02 9.30
CA GLY A 167 -0.24 14.02 8.38
C GLY A 167 0.51 15.15 9.10
N ALA A 168 0.02 15.56 10.27
CA ALA A 168 0.66 16.55 11.13
C ALA A 168 1.95 16.03 11.78
N MET A 169 2.09 14.72 11.97
CA MET A 169 3.30 14.06 12.48
C MET A 169 4.34 13.76 11.39
N GLY A 170 4.09 14.11 10.13
CA GLY A 170 5.03 13.87 9.02
C GLY A 170 4.80 12.59 8.21
N TYR A 171 3.71 11.85 8.47
CA TYR A 171 3.28 10.75 7.60
C TYR A 171 2.63 11.29 6.32
N LYS A 172 3.46 11.55 5.30
CA LYS A 172 3.08 12.20 4.03
C LYS A 172 2.53 11.23 3.00
N PHE A 173 2.81 9.93 3.13
CA PHE A 173 2.19 8.89 2.31
C PHE A 173 1.39 7.93 3.18
N GLN A 174 0.07 7.89 3.00
CA GLN A 174 -0.84 7.07 3.79
C GLN A 174 -1.69 6.22 2.84
N PHE A 175 -1.81 4.93 3.13
CA PHE A 175 -2.44 3.99 2.20
C PHE A 175 -3.18 2.87 2.91
N ILE A 176 -4.26 2.40 2.29
CA ILE A 176 -5.02 1.22 2.75
C ILE A 176 -4.64 0.06 1.83
N THR A 177 -3.77 -0.83 2.33
CA THR A 177 -3.15 -1.91 1.54
C THR A 177 -4.14 -2.83 0.81
N LEU A 178 -5.23 -3.24 1.47
CA LEU A 178 -6.17 -4.24 0.94
C LEU A 178 -7.53 -3.64 0.54
N ALA A 179 -7.61 -2.33 0.31
CA ALA A 179 -8.88 -1.67 -0.05
C ALA A 179 -9.55 -2.33 -1.26
N GLY A 180 -8.79 -2.57 -2.34
CA GLY A 180 -9.30 -3.21 -3.55
C GLY A 180 -9.74 -4.66 -3.33
N PHE A 181 -9.05 -5.43 -2.47
CA PHE A 181 -9.45 -6.80 -2.16
C PHE A 181 -10.80 -6.81 -1.43
N HIS A 182 -10.97 -5.98 -0.41
CA HIS A 182 -12.21 -5.93 0.36
C HIS A 182 -13.38 -5.39 -0.45
N SER A 183 -13.20 -4.29 -1.21
CA SER A 183 -14.28 -3.70 -2.01
C SER A 183 -14.74 -4.63 -3.12
N LEU A 184 -13.81 -5.30 -3.82
CA LEU A 184 -14.12 -6.25 -4.89
C LEU A 184 -14.89 -7.47 -4.37
N ASN A 185 -14.37 -8.12 -3.33
CA ASN A 185 -14.98 -9.35 -2.80
C ASN A 185 -16.35 -9.07 -2.18
N HIS A 186 -16.46 -8.01 -1.38
CA HIS A 186 -17.72 -7.66 -0.74
C HIS A 186 -18.78 -7.24 -1.76
N GLY A 187 -18.41 -6.37 -2.71
CA GLY A 187 -19.33 -5.91 -3.76
C GLY A 187 -19.87 -7.07 -4.60
N MET A 188 -19.00 -8.00 -5.01
CA MET A 188 -19.43 -9.17 -5.78
C MET A 188 -20.24 -10.16 -4.93
N PHE A 189 -19.88 -10.36 -3.66
CA PHE A 189 -20.65 -11.22 -2.76
C PHE A 189 -22.08 -10.72 -2.57
N ASP A 190 -22.25 -9.43 -2.31
CA ASP A 190 -23.56 -8.81 -2.15
C ASP A 190 -24.40 -8.91 -3.42
N LEU A 191 -23.81 -8.61 -4.59
CA LEU A 191 -24.48 -8.74 -5.88
C LEU A 191 -24.90 -10.19 -6.14
N ALA A 192 -23.99 -11.15 -5.96
CA ALA A 192 -24.26 -12.56 -6.22
C ALA A 192 -25.35 -13.13 -5.31
N ARG A 193 -25.33 -12.79 -4.01
CA ARG A 193 -26.40 -13.17 -3.07
C ARG A 193 -27.72 -12.54 -3.47
N GLY A 194 -27.74 -11.23 -3.72
CA GLY A 194 -28.95 -10.51 -4.13
C GLY A 194 -29.54 -11.08 -5.42
N TYR A 195 -28.69 -11.41 -6.39
CA TYR A 195 -29.09 -12.00 -7.67
C TYR A 195 -29.64 -13.41 -7.51
N ALA A 196 -29.08 -14.22 -6.60
CA ALA A 196 -29.61 -15.55 -6.31
C ALA A 196 -31.02 -15.52 -5.70
N GLU A 197 -31.34 -14.47 -4.94
CA GLU A 197 -32.63 -14.31 -4.25
C GLU A 197 -33.67 -13.55 -5.09
N HIS A 198 -33.24 -12.53 -5.83
CA HIS A 198 -34.12 -11.53 -6.46
C HIS A 198 -33.88 -11.34 -7.98
N GLY A 199 -32.94 -12.09 -8.57
CA GLY A 199 -32.62 -12.00 -9.99
C GLY A 199 -32.25 -10.58 -10.43
N MET A 200 -32.81 -10.15 -11.56
CA MET A 200 -32.48 -8.85 -12.18
C MET A 200 -32.70 -7.64 -11.27
N THR A 201 -33.63 -7.69 -10.31
CA THR A 201 -33.85 -6.59 -9.36
C THR A 201 -32.56 -6.21 -8.64
N ALA A 202 -31.74 -7.18 -8.22
CA ALA A 202 -30.48 -6.91 -7.54
C ALA A 202 -29.43 -6.25 -8.45
N TYR A 203 -29.45 -6.55 -9.75
CA TYR A 203 -28.58 -5.90 -10.72
C TYR A 203 -29.05 -4.48 -11.04
N VAL A 204 -30.36 -4.27 -11.21
CA VAL A 204 -30.94 -2.94 -11.41
C VAL A 204 -30.65 -2.02 -10.22
N ASP A 205 -30.71 -2.53 -8.98
CA ASP A 205 -30.32 -1.76 -7.80
C ASP A 205 -28.85 -1.30 -7.82
N LEU A 206 -27.95 -2.08 -8.42
CA LEU A 206 -26.56 -1.66 -8.64
C LEU A 206 -26.48 -0.58 -9.72
N GLN A 207 -27.16 -0.80 -10.86
CA GLN A 207 -27.18 0.16 -11.96
C GLN A 207 -27.75 1.53 -11.55
N GLU A 208 -28.82 1.56 -10.74
CA GLU A 208 -29.38 2.81 -10.21
C GLU A 208 -28.41 3.55 -9.27
N LYS A 209 -27.61 2.80 -8.48
CA LYS A 209 -26.53 3.41 -7.68
C LYS A 209 -25.43 4.00 -8.57
N GLU A 210 -25.11 3.35 -9.68
CA GLU A 210 -24.15 3.86 -10.67
C GLU A 210 -24.66 5.14 -11.35
N PHE A 211 -25.93 5.19 -11.73
CA PHE A 211 -26.58 6.41 -12.26
C PHE A 211 -26.55 7.55 -11.24
N ALA A 212 -26.94 7.28 -9.98
CA ALA A 212 -26.91 8.29 -8.93
C ALA A 212 -25.48 8.82 -8.69
N ALA A 213 -24.46 7.96 -8.72
CA ALA A 213 -23.07 8.34 -8.52
C ALA A 213 -22.50 9.25 -9.63
N GLN A 214 -23.18 9.40 -10.77
CA GLN A 214 -22.76 10.33 -11.83
C GLN A 214 -22.75 11.79 -11.34
N GLU A 215 -23.61 12.16 -10.38
CA GLU A 215 -23.61 13.50 -9.77
C GLU A 215 -22.29 13.82 -9.04
N HIS A 216 -21.54 12.79 -8.68
CA HIS A 216 -20.22 12.85 -8.04
C HIS A 216 -19.07 12.55 -9.00
N GLY A 217 -19.34 12.46 -10.31
CA GLY A 217 -18.34 12.26 -11.36
C GLY A 217 -18.05 10.80 -11.74
N PHE A 218 -18.87 9.84 -11.31
CA PHE A 218 -18.75 8.45 -11.80
C PHE A 218 -19.14 8.36 -13.28
N THR A 219 -18.34 7.67 -14.10
CA THR A 219 -18.54 7.61 -15.57
C THR A 219 -18.76 6.21 -16.14
N ALA A 220 -18.45 5.16 -15.39
CA ALA A 220 -18.41 3.80 -15.90
C ALA A 220 -19.80 3.19 -16.21
N VAL A 221 -20.89 3.91 -15.91
CA VAL A 221 -22.24 3.60 -16.42
C VAL A 221 -22.22 3.41 -17.94
N LYS A 222 -21.51 4.32 -18.64
CA LYS A 222 -21.24 4.28 -20.07
C LYS A 222 -19.96 3.49 -20.33
N HIS A 223 -20.04 2.18 -20.07
CA HIS A 223 -18.90 1.26 -20.07
C HIS A 223 -18.21 1.11 -21.42
N GLN A 224 -18.90 1.31 -22.56
CA GLN A 224 -18.28 1.28 -23.89
C GLN A 224 -17.32 2.46 -24.04
N ARG A 225 -17.79 3.69 -23.75
CA ARG A 225 -16.93 4.87 -23.68
C ARG A 225 -15.77 4.66 -22.70
N GLU A 226 -16.04 4.14 -21.50
CA GLU A 226 -15.06 4.02 -20.41
C GLU A 226 -13.86 3.15 -20.79
N VAL A 227 -14.08 2.06 -21.53
CA VAL A 227 -13.00 1.18 -22.01
C VAL A 227 -12.35 1.66 -23.32
N GLY A 228 -12.74 2.83 -23.82
CA GLY A 228 -12.09 3.49 -24.94
C GLY A 228 -12.69 3.20 -26.31
N THR A 229 -13.92 2.72 -26.41
CA THR A 229 -14.57 2.47 -27.73
C THR A 229 -14.49 3.70 -28.63
N GLY A 230 -14.81 4.89 -28.10
CA GLY A 230 -14.70 6.15 -28.86
C GLY A 230 -13.27 6.54 -29.24
N TYR A 231 -12.28 6.16 -28.43
CA TYR A 231 -10.87 6.36 -28.79
C TYR A 231 -10.50 5.50 -30.02
N PHE A 232 -10.94 4.25 -30.07
CA PHE A 232 -10.69 3.38 -31.23
C PHE A 232 -11.48 3.79 -32.47
N ASP A 233 -12.64 4.42 -32.31
CA ASP A 233 -13.34 5.06 -33.44
C ASP A 233 -12.54 6.23 -34.03
N LEU A 234 -11.91 7.06 -33.18
CA LEU A 234 -11.00 8.12 -33.64
C LEU A 234 -9.77 7.55 -34.36
N VAL A 235 -9.18 6.46 -33.86
CA VAL A 235 -8.08 5.78 -34.55
C VAL A 235 -8.53 5.26 -35.92
N SER A 236 -9.70 4.62 -35.98
CA SER A 236 -10.25 4.07 -37.22
C SER A 236 -10.54 5.15 -38.25
N THR A 237 -11.13 6.28 -37.82
CA THR A 237 -11.47 7.40 -38.71
C THR A 237 -10.25 8.24 -39.11
N ALA A 238 -9.18 8.26 -38.31
CA ALA A 238 -7.90 8.84 -38.71
C ALA A 238 -7.25 8.08 -39.88
N VAL A 239 -7.39 6.73 -39.92
CA VAL A 239 -6.88 5.89 -41.01
C VAL A 239 -7.82 5.90 -42.21
N ASN A 240 -9.13 5.84 -41.97
CA ASN A 240 -10.17 5.91 -43.00
C ASN A 240 -11.32 6.82 -42.56
N PRO A 241 -11.31 8.10 -42.96
CA PRO A 241 -12.36 9.05 -42.57
C PRO A 241 -13.78 8.66 -42.98
N ALA A 242 -13.92 7.77 -43.97
CA ALA A 242 -15.21 7.27 -44.45
C ALA A 242 -15.55 5.85 -43.93
N SER A 243 -14.93 5.43 -42.81
CA SER A 243 -15.20 4.12 -42.21
C SER A 243 -16.68 3.98 -41.85
N SER A 244 -17.29 2.88 -42.31
CA SER A 244 -18.69 2.52 -42.02
C SER A 244 -18.85 1.55 -40.85
N THR A 245 -17.77 1.30 -40.10
CA THR A 245 -17.72 0.28 -39.03
C THR A 245 -17.21 0.86 -37.70
N THR A 246 -17.47 2.14 -37.44
CA THR A 246 -17.29 2.73 -36.10
C THR A 246 -18.29 2.13 -35.12
N ALA A 247 -17.93 2.03 -33.85
CA ALA A 247 -18.65 1.22 -32.87
C ALA A 247 -19.64 2.02 -31.99
N LEU A 248 -19.35 3.28 -31.64
CA LEU A 248 -20.25 4.04 -30.76
C LEU A 248 -21.54 4.47 -31.45
N SER A 249 -21.46 4.87 -32.73
CA SER A 249 -22.65 5.30 -33.48
C SER A 249 -23.59 4.11 -33.70
N GLY A 250 -24.85 4.25 -33.28
CA GLY A 250 -25.86 3.19 -33.32
C GLY A 250 -25.70 2.13 -32.22
N SER A 251 -24.91 2.42 -31.17
CA SER A 251 -24.81 1.54 -30.00
C SER A 251 -25.99 1.75 -29.04
N THR A 252 -26.34 0.72 -28.26
CA THR A 252 -27.35 0.87 -27.19
C THR A 252 -26.92 1.87 -26.12
N GLU A 253 -25.61 2.09 -25.94
CA GLU A 253 -25.09 3.13 -25.04
C GLU A 253 -25.48 4.53 -25.54
N GLU A 254 -25.33 4.82 -26.84
CA GLU A 254 -25.75 6.09 -27.44
C GLU A 254 -27.28 6.31 -27.35
N GLU A 255 -28.06 5.23 -27.50
CA GLU A 255 -29.52 5.30 -27.53
C GLU A 255 -30.19 5.36 -26.15
N GLN A 256 -29.61 4.74 -25.12
CA GLN A 256 -30.30 4.50 -23.83
C GLN A 256 -29.66 5.23 -22.64
N PHE A 257 -28.43 5.72 -22.78
CA PHE A 257 -27.68 6.35 -21.69
C PHE A 257 -27.44 7.82 -22.03
N HIS A 258 -28.40 8.70 -21.71
CA HIS A 258 -28.32 10.14 -21.93
C HIS A 258 -27.67 10.85 -20.74
#